data_AF-A0A526YQZ1-F1
#
_entry.id   AF-A0A526YQZ1-F1
#
_cell.length_a   1.000
_cell.length_b   1.000
_cell.length_c   1.000
_cell.angle_alpha   90.00
_cell.angle_beta   90.00
_cell.angle_gamma   90.00
#
_symmetry.space_group_name_H-M   'P 1'
#
loop_
_entity.id
_entity.type
_entity.pdbx_description
1 polymer ?
#
loop_
_entity_poly.entity_id
_entity_poly.type
_entity_poly.pdbx_seq_one_letter_code
_entity_poly.pdbx_strand_id
1 'polypeptide(L)'
;YDVVPGEFQTIDRPDILIFEGINVLQPGKLPKDGKIVPFLSDFFDFAIYIDAEEELIHQWYIARFMRLRETAFRDPDSFFHRYSQLSQAAARAIAEGLWANINLKNLRENILPTRARADLILRKGAN
;
A
#
# COMPACT_ATOMS: atom_id res chain seq x y z
N TYR A 1 11.55 -9.72 2.71
CA TYR A 1 11.02 -8.60 1.91
C TYR A 1 11.52 -7.34 2.58
N ASP A 2 12.50 -6.70 1.97
CA ASP A 2 13.16 -5.50 2.49
C ASP A 2 13.75 -4.71 1.31
N VAL A 3 14.17 -3.47 1.56
CA VAL A 3 14.91 -2.67 0.57
C VAL A 3 16.21 -3.39 0.24
N VAL A 4 16.51 -3.55 -1.05
CA VAL A 4 17.75 -4.22 -1.49
C VAL A 4 18.95 -3.30 -1.22
N PRO A 5 19.90 -3.69 -0.35
CA PRO A 5 21.02 -2.82 0.00
C PRO A 5 21.88 -2.47 -1.21
N GLY A 6 22.14 -1.17 -1.40
CA GLY A 6 22.97 -0.68 -2.49
C GLY A 6 22.26 -0.56 -3.83
N GLU A 7 21.00 -0.98 -3.94
CA GLU A 7 20.18 -0.74 -5.13
C GLU A 7 19.45 0.59 -5.02
N PHE A 8 19.56 1.39 -6.09
CA PHE A 8 18.89 2.67 -6.22
C PHE A 8 18.34 2.81 -7.63
N GLN A 9 17.18 3.45 -7.75
CA GLN A 9 16.66 3.88 -9.03
C GLN A 9 17.00 5.36 -9.24
N THR A 10 17.75 5.66 -10.31
CA THR A 10 18.06 7.03 -10.68
C THR A 10 16.90 7.61 -11.49
N ILE A 11 16.30 8.68 -10.99
CA ILE A 11 15.28 9.46 -11.70
C ILE A 11 15.92 10.79 -12.10
N ASP A 12 16.13 10.99 -13.40
CA ASP A 12 16.74 12.21 -13.93
C ASP A 12 15.71 12.99 -14.76
N ARG A 13 15.12 14.01 -14.12
CA ARG A 13 14.33 15.08 -14.73
C ARG A 13 13.34 14.62 -15.83
N PRO A 14 12.41 13.69 -15.54
CA PRO A 14 11.35 13.36 -16.50
C PRO A 14 10.36 14.53 -16.65
N ASP A 15 9.68 14.61 -17.79
CA ASP A 15 8.60 15.59 -17.99
C ASP A 15 7.42 15.36 -17.02
N ILE A 16 7.12 14.08 -16.74
CA ILE A 16 6.10 13.66 -15.79
C ILE A 16 6.68 12.53 -14.92
N LEU A 17 6.60 12.69 -13.61
CA LEU A 17 6.91 11.65 -12.63
C LEU A 17 5.64 11.22 -11.91
N ILE A 18 5.28 9.95 -12.02
CA ILE A 18 4.19 9.37 -11.22
C ILE A 18 4.79 8.88 -9.90
N PHE A 19 4.36 9.47 -8.80
CA PHE A 19 4.72 9.04 -7.46
C PHE A 19 3.56 8.25 -6.84
N GLU A 20 3.79 6.99 -6.50
CA GLU A 20 2.77 6.11 -5.91
C GLU A 20 3.10 5.70 -4.47
N GLY A 21 2.06 5.55 -3.66
CA GLY A 21 2.20 5.07 -2.29
C GLY A 21 0.94 5.31 -1.46
N ILE A 22 0.79 4.53 -0.39
CA ILE A 22 -0.36 4.65 0.53
C ILE A 22 -0.26 5.87 1.48
N ASN A 23 0.92 6.49 1.56
CA ASN A 23 1.25 7.58 2.49
C ASN A 23 1.49 8.92 1.79
N VAL A 24 1.29 9.02 0.47
CA VAL A 24 1.68 10.20 -0.32
C VAL A 24 0.89 11.46 0.05
N LEU A 25 -0.31 11.29 0.61
CA LEU A 25 -1.18 12.37 1.09
C LEU A 25 -1.21 12.52 2.62
N GLN A 26 -0.39 11.75 3.34
CA GLN A 26 -0.36 11.87 4.80
C GLN A 26 0.26 13.21 5.20
N PRO A 27 -0.33 13.91 6.19
CA PRO A 27 0.33 15.07 6.76
C PRO A 27 1.63 14.63 7.43
N GLY A 28 2.67 15.43 7.22
CA GLY A 28 3.90 15.35 7.98
C GLY A 28 3.63 15.55 9.47
N LYS A 29 4.44 14.92 10.32
CA LYS A 29 4.37 15.15 11.77
C LYS A 29 4.79 16.59 12.05
N LEU A 30 3.89 17.39 12.62
CA LEU A 30 4.23 18.70 13.17
C LEU A 30 5.32 18.52 14.23
N PRO A 31 6.52 19.09 14.06
CA PRO A 31 7.54 19.02 15.08
C PRO A 31 7.08 19.81 16.31
N LYS A 32 7.50 19.35 17.49
CA LYS A 32 7.08 19.93 18.79
C LYS A 32 7.51 21.39 18.97
N ASP A 33 8.44 21.88 18.15
CA ASP A 33 8.99 23.23 18.17
C ASP A 33 8.22 24.22 17.27
N GLY A 34 7.10 23.80 16.67
CA GLY A 34 6.20 24.68 15.91
C GLY A 34 6.74 25.11 14.53
N LYS A 35 7.86 24.52 14.07
CA LYS A 35 8.34 24.76 12.70
C LYS A 35 7.39 24.12 11.69
N ILE A 36 7.00 24.91 10.69
CA ILE A 36 6.23 24.41 9.55
C ILE A 36 7.15 23.47 8.77
N VAL A 37 6.78 22.19 8.71
CA VAL A 37 7.45 21.20 7.88
C VAL A 37 6.61 21.02 6.62
N PRO A 38 7.17 21.25 5.42
CA PRO A 38 6.44 21.01 4.18
C PRO A 38 6.01 19.55 4.10
N PHE A 39 4.79 19.33 3.61
CA PHE A 39 4.23 18.01 3.42
C PHE A 39 4.66 17.44 2.07
N LEU A 40 4.68 16.11 1.93
CA LEU A 40 5.06 15.50 0.65
C LEU A 40 4.14 15.93 -0.49
N SER A 41 2.85 16.14 -0.18
CA SER A 41 1.86 16.67 -1.10
C SER A 41 2.16 18.07 -1.64
N ASP A 42 2.97 18.88 -0.93
CA ASP A 42 3.30 20.24 -1.37
C ASP A 42 4.22 20.26 -2.61
N PHE A 43 4.76 19.09 -2.99
CA PHE A 43 5.63 18.90 -4.15
C PHE A 43 4.94 18.22 -5.33
N PHE A 44 3.63 17.94 -5.23
CA PHE A 44 2.87 17.32 -6.31
C PHE A 44 1.94 18.33 -6.97
N ASP A 45 1.95 18.37 -8.31
CA ASP A 45 1.03 19.22 -9.08
C ASP A 45 -0.39 18.67 -9.11
N PHE A 46 -0.54 17.34 -8.97
CA PHE A 46 -1.84 16.66 -9.03
C PHE A 46 -1.83 15.34 -8.23
N ALA A 47 -2.82 15.16 -7.38
CA ALA A 47 -2.98 14.01 -6.51
C ALA A 47 -4.24 13.19 -6.86
N ILE A 48 -4.05 11.88 -7.06
CA ILE A 48 -5.14 10.93 -7.30
C ILE A 48 -5.27 9.98 -6.12
N TYR A 49 -6.47 9.87 -5.56
CA TYR A 49 -6.83 8.84 -4.58
C TYR A 49 -7.69 7.76 -5.23
N ILE A 50 -7.25 6.50 -5.18
CA ILE A 50 -8.03 5.35 -5.66
C ILE A 50 -8.88 4.82 -4.51
N ASP A 51 -10.20 4.96 -4.62
CA ASP A 51 -11.17 4.57 -3.59
C ASP A 51 -11.94 3.31 -4.00
N ALA A 52 -12.39 2.55 -3.01
CA ALA A 52 -13.25 1.37 -3.19
C ALA A 52 -13.91 1.01 -1.85
N GLU A 53 -14.97 0.20 -1.91
CA GLU A 53 -15.59 -0.34 -0.69
C GLU A 53 -14.61 -1.29 0.03
N GLU A 54 -14.63 -1.28 1.36
CA GLU A 54 -13.68 -2.07 2.17
C GLU A 54 -13.74 -3.56 1.83
N GLU A 55 -14.94 -4.07 1.54
CA GLU A 55 -15.20 -5.44 1.11
C GLU A 55 -14.50 -5.77 -0.22
N LEU A 56 -14.46 -4.84 -1.16
CA LEU A 56 -13.76 -5.02 -2.43
C LEU A 56 -12.24 -5.01 -2.24
N ILE A 57 -11.73 -4.07 -1.44
CA ILE A 57 -10.30 -3.98 -1.12
C ILE A 57 -9.84 -5.26 -0.40
N HIS A 58 -10.65 -5.75 0.54
CA HIS A 58 -10.44 -7.02 1.24
C HIS A 58 -10.34 -8.18 0.27
N GLN A 59 -11.32 -8.34 -0.61
CA GLN A 59 -11.32 -9.40 -1.62
C GLN A 59 -10.08 -9.35 -2.51
N TRP A 60 -9.70 -8.16 -2.99
CA TRP A 60 -8.49 -7.98 -3.81
C TRP A 60 -7.21 -8.29 -3.05
N TYR A 61 -7.13 -7.89 -1.77
CA TYR A 61 -6.00 -8.21 -0.90
C TYR A 61 -5.84 -9.72 -0.72
N ILE A 62 -6.92 -10.43 -0.38
CA ILE A 62 -6.88 -11.89 -0.19
C ILE A 62 -6.52 -12.58 -1.51
N ALA A 63 -7.13 -12.19 -2.62
CA ALA A 63 -6.82 -12.75 -3.94
C ALA A 63 -5.34 -12.55 -4.31
N ARG A 64 -4.77 -11.36 -4.07
CA ARG A 64 -3.36 -11.07 -4.30
C ARG A 64 -2.45 -11.90 -3.39
N PHE A 65 -2.78 -12.02 -2.11
CA PHE A 65 -2.01 -12.84 -1.16
C PHE A 65 -1.94 -14.30 -1.62
N MET A 66 -3.08 -14.87 -2.03
CA MET A 66 -3.13 -16.26 -2.51
C MET A 66 -2.34 -16.45 -3.80
N ARG A 67 -2.41 -15.51 -4.74
CA ARG A 67 -1.61 -15.53 -5.98
C ARG A 67 -0.09 -15.47 -5.71
N LEU A 68 0.34 -14.63 -4.76
CA LEU A 68 1.75 -14.54 -4.36
C LEU A 68 2.22 -15.84 -3.70
N ARG A 69 1.38 -16.45 -2.85
CA ARG A 69 1.65 -17.78 -2.29
C ARG A 69 1.83 -18.84 -3.39
N GLU A 70 0.93 -18.88 -4.38
CA GLU A 70 0.96 -19.88 -5.45
C GLU A 70 2.22 -19.80 -6.31
N THR A 71 2.76 -18.60 -6.52
CA THR A 71 3.96 -18.40 -7.35
C THR A 71 5.27 -18.59 -6.57
N ALA A 72 5.27 -18.41 -5.25
CA ALA A 72 6.45 -18.51 -4.39
C ALA A 72 6.98 -19.94 -4.14
N PHE A 73 6.30 -20.98 -4.63
CA PHE A 73 6.79 -22.36 -4.43
C PHE A 73 8.15 -22.63 -5.11
N ARG A 74 8.43 -21.91 -6.20
CA ARG A 74 9.64 -22.10 -7.03
C ARG A 74 10.86 -21.36 -6.50
N ASP A 75 10.67 -20.47 -5.53
CA ASP A 75 11.69 -19.56 -5.05
C ASP A 75 11.77 -19.64 -3.51
N PRO A 76 12.72 -20.42 -2.96
CA PRO A 76 12.93 -20.55 -1.52
C PRO A 76 13.28 -19.23 -0.82
N ASP A 77 13.88 -18.28 -1.54
CA ASP A 77 14.29 -16.98 -1.00
C ASP A 77 13.13 -15.97 -0.95
N SER A 78 12.00 -16.31 -1.59
CA SER A 78 10.78 -15.51 -1.53
C SER A 78 10.23 -15.42 -0.11
N PHE A 79 9.90 -14.21 0.33
CA PHE A 79 9.18 -14.00 1.59
C PHE A 79 7.89 -14.82 1.70
N PHE A 80 7.21 -15.07 0.56
CA PHE A 80 5.98 -15.84 0.52
C PHE A 80 6.18 -17.36 0.54
N HIS A 81 7.42 -17.85 0.43
CA HIS A 81 7.72 -19.29 0.46
C HIS A 81 7.23 -19.96 1.76
N ARG A 82 7.36 -19.26 2.90
CA ARG A 82 6.84 -19.77 4.19
C ARG A 82 5.33 -20.03 4.18
N TYR A 83 4.57 -19.32 3.35
CA TYR A 83 3.13 -19.51 3.23
C TYR A 83 2.77 -20.54 2.16
N SER A 84 3.64 -20.82 1.19
CA SER A 84 3.40 -21.84 0.16
C SER A 84 3.41 -23.25 0.75
N GLN A 85 4.13 -23.45 1.85
CA GLN A 85 4.17 -24.73 2.59
C GLN A 85 2.90 -25.01 3.42
N LEU A 86 2.06 -24.00 3.64
CA LEU A 86 0.79 -24.15 4.37
C LEU A 86 -0.33 -24.61 3.45
N SER A 87 -1.36 -25.24 3.99
CA SER A 87 -2.59 -25.52 3.24
C SER A 87 -3.25 -24.21 2.78
N GLN A 88 -4.03 -24.27 1.70
CA GLN A 88 -4.73 -23.10 1.17
C GLN A 88 -5.64 -22.45 2.23
N ALA A 89 -6.34 -23.27 3.02
CA ALA A 89 -7.20 -22.80 4.11
C ALA A 89 -6.41 -22.10 5.23
N ALA A 90 -5.28 -22.68 5.66
CA ALA A 90 -4.44 -22.09 6.69
C ALA A 90 -3.82 -20.76 6.23
N ALA A 91 -3.30 -20.72 4.99
CA ALA A 91 -2.76 -19.49 4.42
C ALA A 91 -3.82 -18.39 4.28
N ARG A 92 -5.04 -18.76 3.86
CA ARG A 92 -6.16 -17.83 3.81
C ARG A 92 -6.47 -17.27 5.19
N ALA A 93 -6.60 -18.12 6.22
CA ALA A 93 -6.86 -17.65 7.59
C ALA A 93 -5.78 -16.67 8.10
N ILE A 94 -4.51 -16.89 7.76
CA ILE A 94 -3.44 -15.94 8.07
C ILE A 94 -3.63 -14.62 7.32
N ALA A 95 -3.94 -14.67 6.02
CA ALA A 95 -4.18 -13.47 5.22
C ALA A 95 -5.34 -12.64 5.78
N GLU A 96 -6.44 -13.30 6.17
CA GLU A 96 -7.58 -12.68 6.84
C GLU A 96 -7.14 -11.98 8.14
N GLY A 97 -6.32 -12.65 8.96
CA GLY A 97 -5.76 -12.07 10.18
C GLY A 97 -4.87 -10.84 9.92
N LEU A 98 -4.01 -10.88 8.90
CA LEU A 98 -3.16 -9.75 8.51
C LEU A 98 -3.98 -8.58 7.98
N TRP A 99 -5.02 -8.86 7.19
CA TRP A 99 -5.94 -7.83 6.73
C TRP A 99 -6.60 -7.11 7.90
N ALA A 100 -7.28 -7.85 8.78
CA ALA A 100 -8.03 -7.27 9.88
C ALA A 100 -7.15 -6.51 10.88
N ASN A 101 -5.95 -7.03 11.17
CA ASN A 101 -5.12 -6.49 12.23
C ASN A 101 -4.12 -5.42 11.79
N ILE A 102 -3.81 -5.34 10.49
CA ILE A 102 -2.78 -4.43 9.97
C ILE A 102 -3.38 -3.53 8.90
N ASN A 103 -3.80 -4.10 7.77
CA ASN A 103 -4.15 -3.30 6.59
C ASN A 103 -5.47 -2.54 6.77
N LEU A 104 -6.49 -3.17 7.35
CA LEU A 104 -7.79 -2.53 7.59
C LEU A 104 -7.67 -1.38 8.61
N LYS A 105 -6.89 -1.59 9.69
CA LYS A 105 -6.60 -0.54 10.67
C LYS A 105 -5.86 0.62 10.00
N ASN A 106 -4.81 0.31 9.24
CA ASN A 106 -4.06 1.33 8.52
C ASN A 106 -4.93 2.09 7.51
N LEU A 107 -5.82 1.39 6.79
CA LEU A 107 -6.79 2.00 5.88
C LEU A 107 -7.66 3.02 6.61
N ARG A 108 -8.32 2.61 7.69
CA ARG A 108 -9.26 3.46 8.43
C ARG A 108 -8.58 4.61 9.17
N GLU A 109 -7.43 4.35 9.78
CA GLU A 109 -6.78 5.29 10.70
C GLU A 109 -5.83 6.25 9.97
N ASN A 110 -5.16 5.82 8.90
CA ASN A 110 -4.05 6.57 8.30
C ASN A 110 -4.20 6.87 6.81
N ILE A 111 -4.95 6.08 6.04
CA ILE A 111 -5.08 6.26 4.59
C ILE A 111 -6.37 6.99 4.24
N LEU A 112 -7.52 6.45 4.62
CA LEU A 112 -8.84 6.99 4.30
C LEU A 112 -9.04 8.45 4.74
N PRO A 113 -8.53 8.89 5.92
CA PRO A 113 -8.64 10.30 6.33
C PRO A 113 -7.91 11.27 5.38
N THR A 114 -6.94 10.79 4.61
CA THR A 114 -6.19 11.61 3.64
C THR A 114 -6.92 11.80 2.31
N ARG A 115 -8.01 11.05 2.06
CA ARG A 115 -8.78 11.10 0.81
C ARG A 115 -9.22 12.50 0.39
N ALA A 116 -9.58 13.34 1.36
CA ALA A 116 -10.04 14.71 1.09
C ALA A 116 -8.92 15.66 0.60
N ARG A 117 -7.66 15.21 0.59
CA ARG A 117 -6.49 15.96 0.12
C ARG A 117 -6.15 15.70 -1.35
N ALA A 118 -6.86 14.79 -2.02
CA ALA A 118 -6.64 14.51 -3.43
C ALA A 118 -7.41 15.49 -4.32
N ASP A 119 -6.82 15.85 -5.46
CA ASP A 119 -7.49 16.63 -6.51
C ASP A 119 -8.54 15.79 -7.24
N LEU A 120 -8.30 14.47 -7.36
CA LEU A 120 -9.21 13.52 -7.99
C LEU A 120 -9.38 12.26 -7.15
N ILE A 121 -10.64 11.86 -6.96
CA ILE A 121 -10.98 10.57 -6.35
C ILE A 121 -11.54 9.65 -7.43
N LEU A 122 -10.84 8.56 -7.71
CA LEU A 122 -11.29 7.52 -8.63
C LEU A 122 -11.88 6.37 -7.82
N ARG A 123 -13.22 6.26 -7.81
CA ARG A 123 -13.92 5.19 -7.10
C ARG A 123 -14.13 3.97 -8.00
N LYS A 124 -13.66 2.81 -7.54
CA LYS A 124 -13.82 1.52 -8.21
C LYS A 124 -15.06 0.80 -7.69
N GLY A 125 -15.82 0.19 -8.61
CA GLY A 125 -16.92 -0.72 -8.30
C GLY A 125 -16.52 -2.18 -8.42
N ALA A 126 -17.51 -3.07 -8.23
CA ALA A 126 -17.38 -4.45 -8.68
C ALA A 126 -17.20 -4.49 -10.21
N ASN A 127 -16.39 -5.44 -10.68
CA ASN A 127 -16.23 -5.72 -12.11
C ASN A 127 -17.39 -6.57 -12.61
#